data_AF-A0A8J3UWC7-F1
#
_entry.id   AF-A0A8J3UWC7-F1
#
_cell.length_a   1.000
_cell.length_b   1.000
_cell.length_c   1.000
_cell.angle_alpha   90.00
_cell.angle_beta   90.00
_cell.angle_gamma   90.00
#
_symmetry.space_group_name_H-M   'P 1'
#
loop_
_entity.id
_entity.type
_entity.pdbx_description
1 polymer ?
#
loop_
_entity_poly.entity_id
_entity_poly.type
_entity_poly.pdbx_seq_one_letter_code
_entity_poly.pdbx_strand_id
1 'polypeptide(L)'
;MRALKSCIRVALAGGTLVSAVAAGPVAAFAQTQGDGQAVAGNSDVTPLSKEAAGLPKVSPSQLLKLAESQVGIHENSYGGGTKFQAWYMSSPRAQETVARDGGNVSAYANAAWCDMFVSWVGNKLGIRPVLGSDAYTVAHARWFAQNNRWGSAPKPGAVVFFALNGGKSIDSIDHVGFVIKDNGNGTIQTVEGNTLSGEVAIRTRPTWQVAGYGYPYYTASDPA
;
A
#
# COMPACT_ATOMS: atom_id res chain seq x y z
N MET A 1 -5.14 -52.47 25.78
CA MET A 1 -4.59 -51.51 26.77
C MET A 1 -5.38 -50.21 26.59
N ARG A 2 -6.56 -50.02 27.23
CA ARG A 2 -6.80 -49.25 28.48
C ARG A 2 -5.87 -48.03 28.63
N ALA A 3 -6.31 -46.77 28.82
CA ALA A 3 -7.62 -46.23 29.18
C ALA A 3 -7.71 -44.71 28.88
N LEU A 4 -8.92 -44.22 28.57
CA LEU A 4 -9.33 -42.83 28.80
C LEU A 4 -9.35 -42.53 30.30
N LYS A 5 -8.95 -41.31 30.69
CA LYS A 5 -9.34 -40.72 31.97
C LYS A 5 -9.94 -39.33 31.75
N SER A 6 -11.21 -39.25 32.12
CA SER A 6 -12.00 -38.05 32.38
C SER A 6 -11.96 -37.77 33.89
N CYS A 7 -11.89 -36.50 34.29
CA CYS A 7 -12.36 -35.95 35.59
C CYS A 7 -12.66 -34.46 35.33
N ILE A 8 -13.92 -34.04 35.15
CA ILE A 8 -14.92 -33.64 36.16
C ILE A 8 -14.53 -32.39 36.98
N ARG A 9 -15.35 -31.36 36.70
CA ARG A 9 -15.76 -30.11 37.37
C ARG A 9 -15.52 -29.98 38.88
N VAL A 10 -15.16 -28.76 39.30
CA VAL A 10 -15.69 -28.12 40.51
C VAL A 10 -16.01 -26.66 40.20
N ALA A 11 -17.27 -26.28 40.42
CA ALA A 11 -17.71 -24.89 40.56
C ALA A 11 -17.80 -24.59 42.05
N LEU A 12 -17.39 -23.39 42.48
CA LEU A 12 -17.82 -22.81 43.75
C LEU A 12 -18.15 -21.33 43.54
N ALA A 13 -19.41 -21.00 43.80
CA ALA A 13 -19.92 -19.66 43.94
C ALA A 13 -19.65 -19.14 45.37
N GLY A 14 -19.57 -17.83 45.55
CA GLY A 14 -19.80 -17.20 46.84
C GLY A 14 -19.03 -15.89 47.05
N GLY A 15 -19.76 -14.82 47.35
CA GLY A 15 -19.23 -13.68 48.10
C GLY A 15 -19.53 -12.30 47.51
N THR A 16 -20.77 -11.83 47.66
CA THR A 16 -21.06 -10.39 47.68
C THR A 16 -20.65 -9.80 49.03
N LEU A 17 -19.91 -8.70 49.02
CA LEU A 17 -19.85 -7.74 50.12
C LEU A 17 -19.99 -6.33 49.55
N VAL A 18 -21.05 -5.67 49.99
CA VAL A 18 -21.38 -4.27 49.75
C VAL A 18 -20.53 -3.41 50.68
N SER A 19 -20.02 -2.28 50.19
CA SER A 19 -19.68 -1.14 51.03
C SER A 19 -20.07 0.15 50.31
N ALA A 20 -21.06 0.83 50.87
CA ALA A 20 -21.45 2.20 50.56
C ALA A 20 -20.64 3.15 51.44
N VAL A 21 -20.16 4.29 50.89
CA VAL A 21 -20.33 5.72 51.26
C VAL A 21 -19.48 6.51 50.22
N ALA A 22 -19.71 7.73 49.76
CA ALA A 22 -20.60 8.83 50.13
C ALA A 22 -20.80 9.72 48.89
N ALA A 23 -21.98 10.33 48.77
CA ALA A 23 -22.27 11.39 47.81
C ALA A 23 -21.56 12.69 48.22
N GLY A 24 -20.92 13.35 47.25
CA GLY A 24 -20.37 14.71 47.32
C GLY A 24 -20.64 15.42 45.99
N PRO A 25 -20.74 16.76 45.98
CA PRO A 25 -21.67 17.48 45.12
C PRO A 25 -21.28 17.52 43.64
N VAL A 26 -22.32 17.54 42.81
CA VAL A 26 -22.27 17.79 41.37
C VAL A 26 -21.86 19.24 41.15
N ALA A 27 -20.60 19.47 40.77
CA ALA A 27 -20.17 20.76 40.24
C ALA A 27 -20.44 20.77 38.73
N ALA A 28 -21.56 21.39 38.34
CA ALA A 28 -21.79 21.81 36.98
C ALA A 28 -20.67 22.77 36.56
N PHE A 29 -19.91 22.42 35.52
CA PHE A 29 -19.12 23.38 34.77
C PHE A 29 -19.66 23.46 33.34
N ALA A 30 -20.01 24.70 33.01
CA ALA A 30 -20.75 25.12 31.84
C ALA A 30 -20.03 24.79 30.53
N GLN A 31 -20.83 24.58 29.48
CA GLN A 31 -20.38 24.75 28.11
C GLN A 31 -19.85 26.17 27.92
N THR A 32 -18.59 26.29 27.55
CA THR A 32 -18.10 27.44 26.79
C THR A 32 -17.78 26.95 25.39
N GLN A 33 -18.67 27.28 24.45
CA GLN A 33 -18.32 27.36 23.04
C GLN A 33 -17.17 28.36 22.92
N GLY A 34 -16.00 27.85 22.57
CA GLY A 34 -14.90 28.66 22.08
C GLY A 34 -14.87 28.52 20.57
N ASP A 35 -15.40 29.53 19.87
CA ASP A 35 -15.03 29.82 18.49
C ASP A 35 -13.54 30.17 18.47
N GLY A 36 -12.71 29.12 18.36
CA GLY A 36 -11.28 29.18 18.21
C GLY A 36 -10.93 28.73 16.81
N GLN A 37 -10.94 29.68 15.88
CA GLN A 37 -10.13 29.75 14.67
C GLN A 37 -9.19 28.56 14.50
N ALA A 38 -9.41 27.78 13.44
CA ALA A 38 -8.41 26.83 12.94
C ALA A 38 -7.09 27.58 12.78
N VAL A 39 -6.18 27.37 13.73
CA VAL A 39 -4.80 27.75 13.58
C VAL A 39 -4.31 26.92 12.40
N ALA A 40 -4.22 27.55 11.24
CA ALA A 40 -3.44 27.08 10.11
C ALA A 40 -1.99 27.00 10.59
N GLY A 41 -1.69 25.98 11.38
CA GLY A 41 -0.35 25.60 11.75
C GLY A 41 0.33 25.19 10.47
N ASN A 42 1.31 25.99 10.06
CA ASN A 42 2.29 25.76 9.01
C ASN A 42 2.48 24.27 8.71
N SER A 43 1.73 23.72 7.76
CA SER A 43 1.65 22.28 7.54
C SER A 43 2.98 21.77 7.01
N ASP A 44 3.63 20.92 7.80
CA ASP A 44 4.99 20.42 7.65
C ASP A 44 5.43 20.18 6.20
N VAL A 45 6.31 21.06 5.71
CA VAL A 45 6.95 20.89 4.42
C VAL A 45 7.98 19.77 4.50
N THR A 46 7.54 18.52 4.30
CA THR A 46 8.42 17.35 4.17
C THR A 46 9.39 17.48 2.99
N PRO A 47 10.57 16.80 3.01
CA PRO A 47 11.44 16.73 1.84
C PRO A 47 10.70 16.28 0.56
N LEU A 48 9.82 15.27 0.70
CA LEU A 48 9.04 14.74 -0.42
C LEU A 48 8.03 15.75 -0.98
N SER A 49 7.41 16.59 -0.13
CA SER A 49 6.50 17.63 -0.59
C SER A 49 7.23 18.80 -1.27
N LYS A 50 8.49 19.08 -0.90
CA LYS A 50 9.36 20.02 -1.65
C LYS A 50 9.69 19.47 -3.02
N GLU A 51 10.07 18.19 -3.10
CA GLU A 51 10.37 17.54 -4.37
C GLU A 51 9.15 17.54 -5.29
N ALA A 52 7.96 17.24 -4.74
CA ALA A 52 6.70 17.28 -5.47
C ALA A 52 6.40 18.64 -6.11
N ALA A 53 6.84 19.75 -5.52
CA ALA A 53 6.55 21.09 -6.03
C ALA A 53 7.13 21.35 -7.43
N GLY A 54 8.22 20.67 -7.79
CA GLY A 54 8.87 20.78 -9.09
C GLY A 54 8.42 19.76 -10.14
N LEU A 55 7.51 18.84 -9.79
CA LEU A 55 7.09 17.75 -10.67
C LEU A 55 5.86 18.09 -11.52
N PRO A 56 5.63 17.37 -12.63
CA PRO A 56 4.41 17.49 -13.41
C PRO A 56 3.16 17.36 -12.54
N LYS A 57 2.12 18.12 -12.90
CA LYS A 57 0.81 18.09 -12.24
C LYS A 57 0.06 16.83 -12.63
N VAL A 58 0.11 15.83 -11.76
CA VAL A 58 -0.52 14.51 -11.97
C VAL A 58 -1.50 14.21 -10.85
N SER A 59 -2.69 13.78 -11.22
CA SER A 59 -3.75 13.32 -10.32
C SER A 59 -3.81 11.79 -10.22
N PRO A 60 -4.48 11.22 -9.21
CA PRO A 60 -4.75 9.78 -9.13
C PRO A 60 -5.43 9.23 -10.39
N SER A 61 -6.45 9.91 -10.92
CA SER A 61 -7.16 9.45 -12.12
C SER A 61 -6.28 9.45 -13.37
N GLN A 62 -5.35 10.41 -13.52
CA GLN A 62 -4.39 10.38 -14.63
C GLN A 62 -3.43 9.20 -14.52
N LEU A 63 -3.01 8.87 -13.29
CA LEU A 63 -2.21 7.68 -13.04
C LEU A 63 -2.97 6.40 -13.42
N LEU A 64 -4.20 6.26 -12.93
CA LEU A 64 -5.01 5.07 -13.19
C LEU A 64 -5.33 4.93 -14.67
N LYS A 65 -5.67 6.03 -15.36
CA LYS A 65 -5.89 6.03 -16.81
C LYS A 65 -4.67 5.50 -17.58
N LEU A 66 -3.47 5.90 -17.20
CA LEU A 66 -2.25 5.38 -17.83
C LEU A 66 -2.07 3.89 -17.52
N ALA A 67 -2.22 3.48 -16.26
CA ALA A 67 -2.06 2.09 -15.84
C ALA A 67 -3.09 1.16 -16.53
N GLU A 68 -4.36 1.55 -16.55
CA GLU A 68 -5.46 0.81 -17.20
C GLU A 68 -5.29 0.70 -18.71
N SER A 69 -4.72 1.73 -19.37
CA SER A 69 -4.42 1.66 -20.81
C SER A 69 -3.37 0.60 -21.17
N GLN A 70 -2.75 -0.05 -20.19
CA GLN A 70 -1.80 -1.15 -20.39
C GLN A 70 -2.44 -2.54 -20.29
N VAL A 71 -3.72 -2.64 -19.93
CA VAL A 71 -4.44 -3.92 -19.80
C VAL A 71 -4.34 -4.76 -21.08
N GLY A 72 -4.07 -6.06 -20.93
CA GLY A 72 -3.89 -7.01 -22.03
C GLY A 72 -2.45 -7.20 -22.51
N ILE A 73 -1.50 -6.38 -22.03
CA ILE A 73 -0.07 -6.68 -22.21
C ILE A 73 0.26 -7.93 -21.40
N HIS A 74 0.83 -8.94 -22.07
CA HIS A 74 1.21 -10.22 -21.47
C HIS A 74 2.70 -10.51 -21.70
N GLU A 75 3.25 -11.35 -20.83
CA GLU A 75 4.58 -11.91 -20.97
C GLU A 75 4.63 -13.03 -22.01
N ASN A 76 5.82 -13.31 -22.49
CA ASN A 76 6.11 -14.45 -23.34
C ASN A 76 6.16 -15.77 -22.53
N SER A 77 6.35 -16.89 -23.20
CA SER A 77 6.44 -18.22 -22.57
C SER A 77 7.59 -18.42 -21.57
N TYR A 78 8.51 -17.46 -21.47
CA TYR A 78 9.66 -17.50 -20.55
C TYR A 78 9.44 -16.68 -19.28
N GLY A 79 8.24 -16.11 -19.07
CA GLY A 79 7.96 -15.24 -17.92
C GLY A 79 8.40 -13.79 -18.11
N GLY A 80 8.66 -13.36 -19.35
CA GLY A 80 9.08 -11.99 -19.59
C GLY A 80 8.86 -11.44 -20.98
N GLY A 81 9.81 -10.66 -21.48
CA GLY A 81 9.68 -9.98 -22.78
C GLY A 81 8.66 -8.84 -22.81
N THR A 82 8.18 -8.38 -21.65
CA THR A 82 7.31 -7.21 -21.59
C THR A 82 8.11 -5.93 -21.78
N LYS A 83 7.44 -4.87 -22.25
CA LYS A 83 8.06 -3.54 -22.33
C LYS A 83 8.47 -2.99 -20.96
N PHE A 84 7.89 -3.48 -19.87
CA PHE A 84 8.20 -3.05 -18.50
C PHE A 84 9.56 -3.58 -18.06
N GLN A 85 9.86 -4.86 -18.33
CA GLN A 85 11.18 -5.45 -18.08
C GLN A 85 12.24 -4.81 -18.98
N ALA A 86 11.95 -4.65 -20.28
CA ALA A 86 12.87 -3.99 -21.21
C ALA A 86 13.21 -2.56 -20.79
N TRP A 87 12.20 -1.80 -20.34
CA TRP A 87 12.42 -0.46 -19.78
C TRP A 87 13.23 -0.53 -18.48
N TYR A 88 12.87 -1.42 -17.54
CA TYR A 88 13.56 -1.49 -16.26
C TYR A 88 15.04 -1.77 -16.44
N MET A 89 15.40 -2.76 -17.28
CA MET A 89 16.78 -3.11 -17.61
C MET A 89 17.59 -1.97 -18.22
N SER A 90 16.94 -1.07 -18.98
CA SER A 90 17.60 0.09 -19.58
C SER A 90 17.61 1.33 -18.68
N SER A 91 16.95 1.28 -17.52
CA SER A 91 16.88 2.39 -16.58
C SER A 91 18.11 2.41 -15.65
N PRO A 92 18.54 3.60 -15.17
CA PRO A 92 19.53 3.69 -14.09
C PRO A 92 19.12 2.90 -12.84
N ARG A 93 17.81 2.77 -12.61
CA ARG A 93 17.27 2.07 -11.45
C ARG A 93 17.66 0.59 -11.42
N ALA A 94 17.76 -0.09 -12.56
CA ALA A 94 18.22 -1.48 -12.57
C ALA A 94 19.66 -1.63 -12.06
N GLN A 95 20.54 -0.68 -12.38
CA GLN A 95 21.92 -0.69 -11.89
C GLN A 95 21.97 -0.41 -10.37
N GLU A 96 21.15 0.53 -9.88
CA GLU A 96 21.02 0.81 -8.44
C GLU A 96 20.54 -0.42 -7.67
N THR A 97 19.55 -1.14 -8.21
CA THR A 97 19.01 -2.37 -7.59
C THR A 97 20.04 -3.49 -7.59
N VAL A 98 20.76 -3.71 -8.69
CA VAL A 98 21.86 -4.70 -8.73
C VAL A 98 22.99 -4.32 -7.78
N ALA A 99 23.33 -3.04 -7.64
CA ALA A 99 24.33 -2.60 -6.68
C ALA A 99 23.89 -2.83 -5.22
N ARG A 100 22.59 -2.69 -4.93
CA ARG A 100 22.00 -2.94 -3.61
C ARG A 100 21.89 -4.43 -3.27
N ASP A 101 21.40 -5.23 -4.21
CA ASP A 101 20.91 -6.60 -3.96
C ASP A 101 21.83 -7.69 -4.54
N GLY A 102 22.80 -7.31 -5.37
CA GLY A 102 23.59 -8.23 -6.18
C GLY A 102 22.86 -8.71 -7.44
N GLY A 103 23.48 -9.65 -8.17
CA GLY A 103 22.92 -10.21 -9.40
C GLY A 103 23.38 -9.49 -10.68
N ASN A 104 22.53 -9.50 -11.71
CA ASN A 104 22.82 -8.90 -13.01
C ASN A 104 21.55 -8.30 -13.61
N VAL A 105 21.67 -7.18 -14.30
CA VAL A 105 20.56 -6.50 -15.00
C VAL A 105 19.82 -7.45 -15.95
N SER A 106 20.51 -8.34 -16.66
CA SER A 106 19.88 -9.28 -17.59
C SER A 106 18.91 -10.25 -16.91
N ALA A 107 19.05 -10.48 -15.60
CA ALA A 107 18.14 -11.34 -14.84
C ALA A 107 16.70 -10.79 -14.82
N TYR A 108 16.52 -9.47 -14.98
CA TYR A 108 15.20 -8.85 -15.03
C TYR A 108 14.42 -9.18 -16.31
N ALA A 109 15.06 -9.71 -17.36
CA ALA A 109 14.40 -10.00 -18.64
C ALA A 109 13.22 -10.97 -18.52
N ASN A 110 13.27 -11.89 -17.56
CA ASN A 110 12.28 -12.94 -17.28
C ASN A 110 11.88 -13.00 -15.79
N ALA A 111 12.20 -11.95 -15.01
CA ALA A 111 11.80 -11.88 -13.62
C ALA A 111 10.33 -11.44 -13.48
N ALA A 112 9.71 -11.75 -12.34
CA ALA A 112 8.42 -11.17 -11.98
C ALA A 112 8.46 -9.64 -12.09
N TRP A 113 7.47 -9.05 -12.77
CA TRP A 113 7.54 -7.66 -13.25
C TRP A 113 6.40 -6.77 -12.76
N CYS A 114 5.64 -7.22 -11.75
CA CYS A 114 4.56 -6.43 -11.15
C CYS A 114 5.01 -5.03 -10.68
N ASP A 115 6.16 -4.92 -10.01
CA ASP A 115 6.67 -3.63 -9.53
C ASP A 115 7.44 -2.84 -10.60
N MET A 116 7.97 -3.52 -11.61
CA MET A 116 8.50 -2.86 -12.80
C MET A 116 7.39 -2.13 -13.56
N PHE A 117 6.18 -2.71 -13.61
CA PHE A 117 5.00 -2.05 -14.17
C PHE A 117 4.61 -0.80 -13.36
N VAL A 118 4.49 -0.91 -12.03
CA VAL A 118 4.18 0.23 -11.14
C VAL A 118 5.23 1.34 -11.29
N SER A 119 6.51 0.97 -11.26
CA SER A 119 7.64 1.87 -11.48
C SER A 119 7.61 2.56 -12.86
N TRP A 120 7.26 1.81 -13.90
CA TRP A 120 7.14 2.34 -15.26
C TRP A 120 6.04 3.39 -15.36
N VAL A 121 4.88 3.15 -14.74
CA VAL A 121 3.77 4.12 -14.72
C VAL A 121 4.22 5.42 -14.06
N GLY A 122 4.87 5.35 -12.89
CA GLY A 122 5.41 6.53 -12.21
C GLY A 122 6.48 7.26 -13.03
N ASN A 123 7.34 6.53 -13.73
CA ASN A 123 8.34 7.10 -14.62
C ASN A 123 7.71 7.82 -15.82
N LYS A 124 6.73 7.21 -16.49
CA LYS A 124 6.05 7.81 -17.65
C LYS A 124 5.30 9.08 -17.34
N LEU A 125 4.81 9.21 -16.11
CA LEU A 125 4.13 10.41 -15.62
C LEU A 125 5.09 11.45 -15.04
N GLY A 126 6.39 11.16 -14.97
CA GLY A 126 7.38 12.08 -14.40
C GLY A 126 7.26 12.25 -12.88
N ILE A 127 6.57 11.33 -12.19
CA ILE A 127 6.34 11.40 -10.73
C ILE A 127 7.09 10.31 -9.95
N ARG A 128 8.06 9.64 -10.58
CA ARG A 128 8.93 8.64 -9.93
C ARG A 128 9.46 9.10 -8.56
N PRO A 129 9.89 10.36 -8.35
CA PRO A 129 10.44 10.75 -7.05
C PRO A 129 9.42 10.74 -5.91
N VAL A 130 8.12 10.88 -6.22
CA VAL A 130 7.04 10.89 -5.22
C VAL A 130 6.21 9.62 -5.19
N LEU A 131 6.38 8.75 -6.18
CA LEU A 131 5.77 7.42 -6.25
C LEU A 131 6.73 6.33 -5.77
N GLY A 132 8.05 6.56 -5.82
CA GLY A 132 9.04 5.51 -5.64
C GLY A 132 9.27 4.72 -6.93
N SER A 133 10.26 3.83 -6.92
CA SER A 133 10.49 2.87 -8.00
C SER A 133 11.41 1.75 -7.55
N ASP A 134 11.02 0.51 -7.82
CA ASP A 134 11.83 -0.68 -7.61
C ASP A 134 11.33 -1.82 -8.53
N ALA A 135 12.13 -2.89 -8.63
CA ALA A 135 11.65 -4.18 -9.13
C ALA A 135 11.25 -5.10 -7.96
N TYR A 136 11.77 -4.83 -6.76
CA TYR A 136 11.48 -5.59 -5.56
C TYR A 136 10.43 -4.88 -4.69
N THR A 137 9.25 -5.51 -4.60
CA THR A 137 8.06 -5.00 -3.92
C THR A 137 8.30 -4.60 -2.45
N VAL A 138 9.07 -5.40 -1.70
CA VAL A 138 9.42 -5.12 -0.29
C VAL A 138 10.26 -3.85 -0.18
N ALA A 139 11.24 -3.66 -1.07
CA ALA A 139 12.06 -2.45 -1.06
C ALA A 139 11.23 -1.20 -1.40
N HIS A 140 10.29 -1.32 -2.34
CA HIS A 140 9.38 -0.22 -2.68
C HIS A 140 8.44 0.13 -1.53
N ALA A 141 7.87 -0.87 -0.84
CA ALA A 141 7.07 -0.65 0.37
C ALA A 141 7.88 0.01 1.50
N ARG A 142 9.13 -0.42 1.72
CA ARG A 142 10.06 0.21 2.68
C ARG A 142 10.35 1.67 2.31
N TRP A 143 10.49 2.00 1.03
CA TRP A 143 10.65 3.38 0.57
C TRP A 143 9.45 4.25 0.96
N PHE A 144 8.21 3.77 0.78
CA PHE A 144 7.03 4.48 1.26
C PHE A 144 7.02 4.65 2.78
N ALA A 145 7.40 3.61 3.53
CA ALA A 145 7.47 3.68 4.99
C ALA A 145 8.50 4.71 5.47
N GLN A 146 9.71 4.72 4.88
CA GLN A 146 10.78 5.67 5.19
C GLN A 146 10.39 7.13 4.89
N ASN A 147 9.47 7.33 3.94
CA ASN A 147 8.96 8.65 3.58
C ASN A 147 7.67 9.04 4.33
N ASN A 148 7.25 8.27 5.35
CA ASN A 148 5.99 8.49 6.08
C ASN A 148 4.74 8.46 5.19
N ARG A 149 4.76 7.66 4.12
CA ARG A 149 3.69 7.52 3.13
C ARG A 149 3.15 6.09 3.04
N TRP A 150 3.35 5.29 4.08
CA TRP A 150 2.77 3.96 4.23
C TRP A 150 1.52 4.00 5.11
N GLY A 151 0.48 3.23 4.79
CA GLY A 151 -0.69 3.09 5.66
C GLY A 151 -1.60 1.92 5.28
N SER A 152 -2.83 1.96 5.79
CA SER A 152 -3.76 0.81 5.80
C SER A 152 -5.09 1.03 5.06
N ALA A 153 -5.33 2.23 4.51
CA ALA A 153 -6.61 2.56 3.88
C ALA A 153 -6.49 2.53 2.35
N PRO A 154 -7.37 1.80 1.64
CA PRO A 154 -7.41 1.86 0.18
C PRO A 154 -7.84 3.25 -0.29
N LYS A 155 -7.11 3.80 -1.26
CA LYS A 155 -7.43 5.08 -1.91
C LYS A 155 -7.14 4.95 -3.40
N PRO A 156 -7.99 5.47 -4.30
CA PRO A 156 -7.68 5.54 -5.72
C PRO A 156 -6.27 6.11 -5.97
N GLY A 157 -5.49 5.44 -6.81
CA GLY A 157 -4.10 5.79 -7.12
C GLY A 157 -3.06 5.35 -6.09
N ALA A 158 -3.46 4.86 -4.90
CA ALA A 158 -2.51 4.27 -3.97
C ALA A 158 -1.83 3.04 -4.59
N VAL A 159 -0.55 2.84 -4.29
CA VAL A 159 0.15 1.59 -4.59
C VAL A 159 -0.27 0.59 -3.52
N VAL A 160 -0.94 -0.49 -3.92
CA VAL A 160 -1.33 -1.57 -3.00
C VAL A 160 -0.29 -2.67 -3.03
N PHE A 161 0.13 -3.11 -1.86
CA PHE A 161 1.09 -4.20 -1.69
C PHE A 161 0.40 -5.40 -1.03
N PHE A 162 0.47 -6.53 -1.70
CA PHE A 162 -0.18 -7.77 -1.27
C PHE A 162 0.81 -8.70 -0.60
N ALA A 163 0.32 -9.38 0.43
CA ALA A 163 0.84 -10.63 0.94
C ALA A 163 -0.27 -11.66 0.74
N LEU A 164 -0.25 -12.39 -0.37
CA LEU A 164 -1.36 -13.22 -0.83
C LEU A 164 -1.74 -14.34 0.17
N ASN A 165 -0.80 -14.73 1.03
CA ASN A 165 -1.02 -15.66 2.15
C ASN A 165 -1.58 -15.01 3.42
N GLY A 166 -1.95 -13.72 3.37
CA GLY A 166 -2.59 -13.00 4.48
C GLY A 166 -1.63 -12.31 5.45
N GLY A 167 -0.31 -12.31 5.19
CA GLY A 167 0.67 -11.57 5.97
C GLY A 167 0.34 -10.07 6.08
N LYS A 168 0.81 -9.43 7.17
CA LYS A 168 0.54 -8.00 7.44
C LYS A 168 1.82 -7.17 7.61
N SER A 169 2.98 -7.82 7.45
CA SER A 169 4.27 -7.15 7.50
C SER A 169 4.74 -6.80 6.09
N ILE A 170 5.61 -5.78 5.98
CA ILE A 170 6.27 -5.43 4.72
C ILE A 170 7.09 -6.60 4.17
N ASP A 171 7.67 -7.43 5.04
CA ASP A 171 8.49 -8.57 4.62
C ASP A 171 7.67 -9.75 4.08
N SER A 172 6.34 -9.71 4.24
CA SER A 172 5.42 -10.72 3.69
C SER A 172 4.93 -10.39 2.28
N ILE A 173 5.34 -9.25 1.71
CA ILE A 173 4.83 -8.77 0.43
C ILE A 173 5.36 -9.64 -0.72
N ASP A 174 4.45 -10.08 -1.59
CA ASP A 174 4.71 -10.92 -2.77
C ASP A 174 4.19 -10.33 -4.09
N HIS A 175 3.30 -9.32 -4.04
CA HIS A 175 2.73 -8.71 -5.23
C HIS A 175 2.36 -7.23 -5.01
N VAL A 176 2.18 -6.48 -6.10
CA VAL A 176 1.88 -5.04 -6.05
C VAL A 176 0.99 -4.62 -7.24
N GLY A 177 0.20 -3.56 -7.05
CA GLY A 177 -0.56 -2.91 -8.11
C GLY A 177 -1.04 -1.52 -7.70
N PHE A 178 -1.97 -0.95 -8.47
CA PHE A 178 -2.64 0.30 -8.11
C PHE A 178 -4.10 0.05 -7.70
N VAL A 179 -4.55 0.73 -6.65
CA VAL A 179 -5.96 0.75 -6.27
C VAL A 179 -6.74 1.63 -7.23
N ILE A 180 -7.73 1.06 -7.90
CA ILE A 180 -8.72 1.81 -8.69
C ILE A 180 -9.79 2.37 -7.75
N LYS A 181 -10.37 1.52 -6.90
CA LYS A 181 -11.37 1.91 -5.91
C LYS A 181 -11.51 0.90 -4.78
N ASP A 182 -12.04 1.37 -3.65
CA ASP A 182 -12.62 0.52 -2.62
C ASP A 182 -14.07 0.18 -3.01
N ASN A 183 -14.44 -1.11 -2.91
CA ASN A 183 -15.80 -1.56 -3.22
C ASN A 183 -16.74 -1.49 -1.99
N GLY A 184 -16.21 -1.18 -0.80
CA GLY A 184 -17.02 -1.02 0.43
C GLY A 184 -17.54 -2.33 1.03
N ASN A 185 -17.11 -3.47 0.50
CA ASN A 185 -17.56 -4.81 0.92
C ASN A 185 -16.38 -5.73 1.32
N GLY A 186 -15.26 -5.14 1.75
CA GLY A 186 -14.04 -5.88 2.06
C GLY A 186 -13.23 -6.32 0.83
N THR A 187 -13.53 -5.74 -0.34
CA THR A 187 -12.74 -5.93 -1.56
C THR A 187 -12.36 -4.60 -2.19
N ILE A 188 -11.30 -4.62 -2.99
CA ILE A 188 -10.81 -3.49 -3.77
C ILE A 188 -10.73 -3.88 -5.25
N GLN A 189 -10.97 -2.91 -6.14
CA GLN A 189 -10.64 -3.05 -7.55
C GLN A 189 -9.25 -2.46 -7.80
N THR A 190 -8.44 -3.14 -8.61
CA THR A 190 -7.03 -2.81 -8.83
C THR A 190 -6.62 -3.04 -10.27
N VAL A 191 -5.57 -2.34 -10.71
CA VAL A 191 -4.84 -2.66 -11.94
C VAL A 191 -3.43 -3.14 -11.56
N GLU A 192 -3.10 -4.35 -11.99
CA GLU A 192 -1.89 -5.07 -11.61
C GLU A 192 -1.15 -5.49 -12.86
N GLY A 193 0.18 -5.43 -12.85
CA GLY A 193 1.04 -6.10 -13.83
C GLY A 193 1.47 -7.48 -13.32
N ASN A 194 1.82 -8.39 -14.22
CA ASN A 194 2.25 -9.76 -13.90
C ASN A 194 1.23 -10.51 -13.01
N THR A 195 -0.06 -10.28 -13.27
CA THR A 195 -1.17 -11.02 -12.65
C THR A 195 -1.74 -12.03 -13.65
N LEU A 196 -2.68 -12.90 -13.25
CA LEU A 196 -3.36 -13.83 -14.17
C LEU A 196 -2.45 -14.60 -15.15
N SER A 197 -1.37 -15.19 -14.64
CA SER A 197 -0.36 -15.90 -15.44
C SER A 197 0.41 -14.99 -16.41
N GLY A 198 0.68 -13.75 -15.99
CA GLY A 198 1.66 -12.90 -16.63
C GLY A 198 1.10 -11.81 -17.52
N GLU A 199 0.02 -11.15 -17.11
CA GLU A 199 -0.56 -10.03 -17.84
C GLU A 199 -0.79 -8.78 -16.97
N VAL A 200 -1.03 -7.65 -17.62
CA VAL A 200 -1.65 -6.49 -17.00
C VAL A 200 -3.16 -6.68 -17.02
N ALA A 201 -3.80 -6.70 -15.87
CA ALA A 201 -5.24 -6.89 -15.78
C ALA A 201 -5.89 -6.12 -14.62
N ILE A 202 -7.21 -5.95 -14.75
CA ILE A 202 -8.05 -5.47 -13.67
C ILE A 202 -8.42 -6.65 -12.76
N ARG A 203 -8.23 -6.47 -11.45
CA ARG A 203 -8.48 -7.51 -10.44
C ARG A 203 -9.37 -6.99 -9.34
N THR A 204 -10.27 -7.85 -8.88
CA THR A 204 -10.96 -7.68 -7.60
C THR A 204 -10.22 -8.50 -6.55
N ARG A 205 -9.68 -7.84 -5.53
CA ARG A 205 -8.87 -8.46 -4.47
C ARG A 205 -9.56 -8.28 -3.12
N PRO A 206 -9.60 -9.30 -2.26
CA PRO A 206 -10.06 -9.12 -0.90
C PRO A 206 -9.01 -8.39 -0.06
N THR A 207 -9.44 -7.50 0.83
CA THR A 207 -8.52 -6.67 1.64
C THR A 207 -7.71 -7.48 2.65
N TRP A 208 -8.12 -8.70 2.99
CA TRP A 208 -7.33 -9.58 3.87
C TRP A 208 -6.00 -10.01 3.23
N GLN A 209 -5.86 -9.95 1.90
CA GLN A 209 -4.60 -10.21 1.18
C GLN A 209 -3.64 -9.00 1.19
N VAL A 210 -4.06 -7.85 1.70
CA VAL A 210 -3.26 -6.63 1.66
C VAL A 210 -2.33 -6.58 2.87
N ALA A 211 -1.06 -6.24 2.64
CA ALA A 211 -0.09 -5.92 3.67
C ALA A 211 -0.12 -4.43 4.01
N GLY A 212 -0.33 -3.57 3.01
CA GLY A 212 -0.60 -2.14 3.19
C GLY A 212 -0.57 -1.37 1.88
N TYR A 213 -0.55 -0.04 2.00
CA TYR A 213 -0.67 0.89 0.88
C TYR A 213 0.42 1.96 0.94
N GLY A 214 1.08 2.20 -0.18
CA GLY A 214 1.91 3.37 -0.43
C GLY A 214 1.08 4.51 -1.02
N TYR A 215 1.28 5.72 -0.49
CA TYR A 215 0.57 6.92 -0.96
C TYR A 215 1.53 7.84 -1.72
N PRO A 216 1.46 7.88 -3.07
CA PRO A 216 2.24 8.86 -3.83
C PRO A 216 1.87 10.30 -3.45
N TYR A 217 2.82 11.23 -3.53
CA TYR A 217 2.50 12.67 -3.40
C TYR A 217 1.96 13.20 -4.73
N TYR A 218 0.64 13.22 -4.89
CA TYR A 218 0.01 13.82 -6.07
C TYR A 218 0.06 15.35 -6.01
N THR A 219 0.25 15.96 -7.16
CA THR A 219 0.47 17.42 -7.31
C THR A 219 -0.73 18.11 -7.95
N ALA A 220 -1.74 17.33 -8.37
CA ALA A 220 -3.07 17.76 -8.80
C ALA A 220 -4.14 16.91 -8.09
N SER A 221 -5.31 17.50 -7.87
CA SER A 221 -6.52 16.76 -7.50
C SER A 221 -7.22 16.23 -8.75
N ASP A 222 -8.04 15.20 -8.59
CA ASP A 222 -8.99 14.84 -9.64
C ASP A 222 -9.99 16.00 -9.86
N PRO A 223 -10.44 16.22 -11.10
CA PRO A 223 -11.51 17.18 -11.36
C PRO A 223 -12.76 16.76 -10.56
N ALA A 224 -13.42 17.76 -9.96
CA ALA A 224 -14.67 17.58 -9.22
C ALA A 224 -15.82 17.08 -10.11
#